data_AF-A0A090I7R2-F1
#
_entry.id   AF-A0A090I7R2-F1
#
_cell.length_a   1.000
_cell.length_b   1.000
_cell.length_c   1.000
_cell.angle_alpha   90.00
_cell.angle_beta   90.00
_cell.angle_gamma   90.00
#
_symmetry.space_group_name_H-M   'P 1'
#
loop_
_entity.id
_entity.type
_entity.pdbx_description
1 polymer ?
#
loop_
_entity_poly.entity_id
_entity_poly.type
_entity_poly.pdbx_seq_one_letter_code
_entity_poly.pdbx_strand_id
1 'polypeptide(L)'
;MTSYIYIPVATPEMCAFAEDWQQGQIAKGKQPYQILSNCESGILKGIKRKAKLGVLRDVSVSDKVYILAHGHGLGSSAIGARRGAKKELKLGIENWQGGELKKYTPLDLAEVLKDEGLRTGFQDLRVFACGSANVPPKEGCTSSFAQGLAEALRECGYNSIKVTGYQGMVKTSYAHRTIAPMSSQFSADKHKGVVIGNQILPASTKRVVF
;
A
#
# COMPACT_ATOMS: atom_id res chain seq x y z
N MET A 1 -1.67 8.02 -18.35
CA MET A 1 -1.69 7.07 -17.22
C MET A 1 -1.27 7.80 -15.96
N THR A 2 -2.21 8.02 -15.05
CA THR A 2 -1.98 8.67 -13.76
C THR A 2 -1.64 7.62 -12.71
N SER A 3 -0.90 8.01 -11.68
CA SER A 3 -0.59 7.15 -10.54
C SER A 3 -1.13 7.76 -9.25
N TYR A 4 -1.75 6.91 -8.43
CA TYR A 4 -2.43 7.30 -7.19
C TYR A 4 -1.83 6.55 -6.00
N ILE A 5 -1.88 7.18 -4.83
CA ILE A 5 -1.67 6.55 -3.53
C ILE A 5 -3.03 6.51 -2.84
N TYR A 6 -3.62 5.32 -2.70
CA TYR A 6 -4.84 5.12 -1.94
C TYR A 6 -4.51 4.70 -0.51
N ILE A 7 -5.05 5.43 0.46
CA ILE A 7 -4.88 5.21 1.90
C ILE A 7 -6.21 4.68 2.47
N PRO A 8 -6.37 3.35 2.64
CA PRO A 8 -7.62 2.75 3.10
C PRO A 8 -7.92 3.06 4.57
N VAL A 9 -6.88 3.36 5.37
CA VAL A 9 -7.00 3.83 6.75
C VAL A 9 -6.26 5.16 6.87
N ALA A 10 -6.97 6.27 6.66
CA ALA A 10 -6.41 7.62 6.63
C ALA A 10 -6.04 8.11 8.05
N THR A 11 -4.90 7.65 8.56
CA THR A 11 -4.31 8.18 9.81
C THR A 11 -3.26 9.24 9.48
N PRO A 12 -2.94 10.15 10.42
CA PRO A 12 -1.88 11.14 10.20
C PRO A 12 -0.53 10.51 9.82
N GLU A 13 -0.17 9.36 10.40
CA GLU A 13 1.04 8.60 10.04
C GLU A 13 1.01 8.16 8.57
N MET A 14 -0.10 7.55 8.12
CA MET A 14 -0.21 7.07 6.74
C MET A 14 -0.21 8.21 5.72
N CYS A 15 -0.83 9.35 6.08
CA CYS A 15 -0.77 10.57 5.27
C CYS A 15 0.68 11.10 5.18
N ALA A 16 1.41 11.17 6.29
CA ALA A 16 2.81 11.59 6.30
C ALA A 16 3.70 10.67 5.43
N PHE A 17 3.47 9.36 5.43
CA PHE A 17 4.16 8.43 4.53
C PHE A 17 3.84 8.66 3.05
N ALA A 18 2.60 9.01 2.73
CA ALA A 18 2.20 9.34 1.36
C ALA A 18 2.82 10.67 0.89
N GLU A 19 2.89 11.66 1.78
CA GLU A 19 3.54 12.96 1.54
C GLU A 19 5.05 12.79 1.34
N ASP A 20 5.75 12.04 2.20
CA ASP A 20 7.17 11.70 2.05
C ASP A 20 7.46 11.05 0.68
N TRP A 21 6.59 10.14 0.25
CA TRP A 21 6.68 9.54 -1.09
C TRP A 21 6.52 10.60 -2.19
N GLN A 22 5.52 11.48 -2.11
CA GLN A 22 5.35 12.55 -3.09
C GLN A 22 6.58 13.47 -3.16
N GLN A 23 7.15 13.85 -2.01
CA GLN A 23 8.38 14.65 -1.97
C GLN A 23 9.53 13.93 -2.69
N GLY A 24 9.66 12.63 -2.50
CA GLY A 24 10.62 11.81 -3.25
C GLY A 24 10.39 11.80 -4.77
N GLN A 25 9.13 11.86 -5.23
CA GLN A 25 8.81 12.00 -6.66
C GLN A 25 9.18 13.38 -7.21
N ILE A 26 8.83 14.44 -6.48
CA ILE A 26 9.14 15.83 -6.84
C ILE A 26 10.65 16.03 -6.91
N ALA A 27 11.40 15.53 -5.93
CA ALA A 27 12.86 15.59 -5.90
C ALA A 27 13.54 14.85 -7.08
N LYS A 28 12.81 13.95 -7.77
CA LYS A 28 13.25 13.29 -9.00
C LYS A 28 12.78 13.99 -10.28
N GLY A 29 12.18 15.17 -10.18
CA GLY A 29 11.58 15.87 -11.31
C GLY A 29 10.34 15.16 -11.88
N LYS A 30 9.67 14.31 -11.09
CA LYS A 30 8.46 13.59 -11.52
C LYS A 30 7.22 14.22 -10.93
N GLN A 31 6.10 14.09 -11.65
CA GLN A 31 4.78 14.47 -11.13
C GLN A 31 4.48 13.67 -9.85
N PRO A 32 4.02 14.33 -8.77
CA PRO A 32 3.60 13.67 -7.55
C PRO A 32 2.35 12.81 -7.83
N TYR A 33 2.23 11.70 -7.11
CA TYR A 33 1.04 10.85 -7.21
C TYR A 33 -0.11 11.49 -6.47
N GLN A 34 -1.33 11.45 -7.01
CA GLN A 34 -2.48 11.97 -6.29
C GLN A 34 -2.80 11.07 -5.08
N ILE A 35 -3.03 11.68 -3.92
CA ILE A 35 -3.39 10.95 -2.70
C ILE A 35 -4.91 10.85 -2.64
N LEU A 36 -5.42 9.63 -2.54
CA LEU A 36 -6.84 9.31 -2.35
C LEU A 36 -6.97 8.73 -0.95
N SER A 37 -7.62 9.44 -0.03
CA SER A 37 -7.70 9.03 1.37
C SER A 37 -9.14 8.86 1.80
N ASN A 38 -9.41 7.75 2.49
CA ASN A 38 -10.73 7.46 3.03
C ASN A 38 -10.95 8.16 4.38
N CYS A 39 -11.03 9.49 4.37
CA CYS A 39 -11.15 10.33 5.58
C CYS A 39 -12.58 10.38 6.14
N GLU A 40 -13.58 9.99 5.36
CA GLU A 40 -14.98 10.15 5.76
C GLU A 40 -15.40 9.10 6.80
N SER A 41 -16.23 9.50 7.76
CA SER A 41 -16.87 8.64 8.76
C SER A 41 -18.38 8.94 8.83
N GLY A 42 -19.16 8.04 9.42
CA GLY A 42 -20.60 8.25 9.66
C GLY A 42 -21.54 7.86 8.50
N ILE A 43 -22.82 8.21 8.66
CA ILE A 43 -23.96 7.76 7.81
C ILE A 43 -23.78 8.21 6.35
N LEU A 44 -23.30 9.43 6.13
CA LEU A 44 -23.05 9.99 4.79
C LEU A 44 -22.08 9.14 3.96
N LYS A 45 -21.06 8.56 4.59
CA LYS A 45 -20.13 7.63 3.94
C LYS A 45 -20.85 6.39 3.42
N GLY A 46 -21.74 5.82 4.24
CA GLY A 46 -22.54 4.66 3.87
C GLY A 46 -23.43 4.94 2.65
N ILE A 47 -24.03 6.13 2.60
CA ILE A 47 -24.85 6.56 1.45
C ILE A 47 -23.99 6.71 0.19
N LYS A 48 -22.83 7.38 0.27
CA LYS A 48 -21.93 7.54 -0.88
C LYS A 48 -21.42 6.21 -1.44
N ARG A 49 -21.07 5.26 -0.58
CA ARG A 49 -20.66 3.90 -0.99
C ARG A 49 -21.78 3.16 -1.71
N LYS A 50 -23.01 3.22 -1.19
CA LYS A 50 -24.19 2.65 -1.88
C LYS A 50 -24.43 3.30 -3.25
N ALA A 51 -24.13 4.60 -3.39
CA ALA A 51 -24.21 5.32 -4.65
C ALA A 51 -22.96 5.14 -5.55
N LYS A 52 -21.94 4.35 -5.15
CA LYS A 52 -20.65 4.20 -5.83
C LYS A 52 -19.90 5.51 -6.08
N LEU A 53 -20.11 6.50 -5.20
CA LEU A 53 -19.48 7.82 -5.25
C LEU A 53 -18.21 7.90 -4.39
N GLY A 54 -17.54 6.76 -4.18
CA GLY A 54 -16.34 6.68 -3.36
C GLY A 54 -15.11 7.32 -4.00
N VAL A 55 -14.00 7.33 -3.26
CA VAL A 55 -12.80 8.10 -3.63
C VAL A 55 -12.03 7.52 -4.83
N LEU A 56 -12.36 6.32 -5.29
CA LEU A 56 -11.73 5.66 -6.45
C LEU A 56 -12.55 5.77 -7.74
N ARG A 57 -13.74 6.38 -7.71
CA ARG A 57 -14.68 6.44 -8.87
C ARG A 57 -14.10 7.07 -10.15
N ASP A 58 -13.18 8.01 -9.97
CA ASP A 58 -12.55 8.79 -11.04
C ASP A 58 -11.22 8.17 -11.52
N VAL A 59 -10.78 7.06 -10.89
CA VAL A 59 -9.61 6.30 -11.34
C VAL A 59 -9.95 5.54 -12.63
N SER A 60 -9.16 5.77 -13.68
CA SER A 60 -9.31 5.05 -14.95
C SER A 60 -8.82 3.61 -14.84
N VAL A 61 -9.38 2.72 -15.65
CA VAL A 61 -8.97 1.30 -15.70
C VAL A 61 -7.50 1.08 -16.07
N SER A 62 -6.91 2.05 -16.78
CA SER A 62 -5.51 2.05 -17.21
C SER A 62 -4.56 2.75 -16.24
N ASP A 63 -5.09 3.38 -15.18
CA ASP A 63 -4.28 4.03 -14.17
C ASP A 63 -3.63 3.02 -13.22
N LYS A 64 -2.77 3.53 -12.34
CA LYS A 64 -2.05 2.75 -11.35
C LYS A 64 -2.39 3.20 -9.95
N VAL A 65 -2.78 2.27 -9.08
CA VAL A 65 -3.13 2.57 -7.68
C VAL A 65 -2.17 1.82 -6.75
N TYR A 66 -1.48 2.57 -5.91
CA TYR A 66 -0.74 2.00 -4.78
C TYR A 66 -1.63 2.03 -3.53
N ILE A 67 -1.89 0.86 -2.94
CA ILE A 67 -2.50 0.76 -1.61
C ILE A 67 -1.38 0.97 -0.58
N LEU A 68 -1.48 2.01 0.23
CA LEU A 68 -0.50 2.30 1.27
C LEU A 68 -1.09 1.92 2.65
N ALA A 69 -0.50 0.92 3.30
CA ALA A 69 -0.91 0.44 4.61
C ALA A 69 0.26 -0.26 5.33
N HIS A 70 0.14 -0.46 6.65
CA HIS A 70 1.05 -1.32 7.39
C HIS A 70 0.75 -2.80 7.11
N GLY A 71 1.82 -3.59 7.12
CA GLY A 71 1.78 -5.05 7.07
C GLY A 71 2.85 -5.60 8.00
N HIS A 72 3.32 -6.81 7.74
CA HIS A 72 4.39 -7.44 8.52
C HIS A 72 5.47 -7.98 7.60
N GLY A 73 6.74 -7.79 7.94
CA GLY A 73 7.87 -8.11 7.04
C GLY A 73 7.93 -9.57 6.59
N LEU A 74 7.47 -10.50 7.43
CA LEU A 74 7.38 -11.93 7.12
C LEU A 74 6.09 -12.34 6.38
N GLY A 75 5.24 -11.38 6.04
CA GLY A 75 3.88 -11.64 5.56
C GLY A 75 2.84 -11.40 6.65
N SER A 76 1.64 -10.99 6.23
CA SER A 76 0.50 -10.79 7.11
C SER A 76 -0.78 -11.28 6.44
N SER A 77 -1.71 -11.85 7.21
CA SER A 77 -3.06 -12.19 6.74
C SER A 77 -3.98 -10.97 6.61
N ALA A 78 -3.56 -9.82 7.15
CA ALA A 78 -4.30 -8.56 7.07
C ALA A 78 -3.35 -7.34 7.01
N ILE A 79 -3.77 -6.27 6.33
CA ILE A 79 -3.05 -4.98 6.32
C ILE A 79 -3.91 -3.90 6.96
N GLY A 80 -3.31 -2.81 7.46
CA GLY A 80 -4.09 -1.78 8.14
C GLY A 80 -3.28 -0.63 8.72
N ALA A 81 -3.89 0.12 9.62
CA ALA A 81 -3.22 1.13 10.43
C ALA A 81 -3.97 1.37 11.75
N ARG A 82 -3.27 1.92 12.75
CA ARG A 82 -3.85 2.24 14.06
C ARG A 82 -4.55 3.60 14.02
N ARG A 83 -5.87 3.61 14.20
CA ARG A 83 -6.67 4.83 14.29
C ARG A 83 -6.54 5.45 15.68
N GLY A 84 -6.38 6.77 15.73
CA GLY A 84 -6.26 7.50 16.99
C GLY A 84 -4.91 7.30 17.70
N ALA A 85 -3.92 6.71 17.03
CA ALA A 85 -2.55 6.70 17.52
C ALA A 85 -2.04 8.14 17.63
N LYS A 86 -1.35 8.46 18.72
CA LYS A 86 -0.75 9.78 18.94
C LYS A 86 0.73 9.75 18.63
N LYS A 87 1.22 10.84 18.06
CA LYS A 87 2.63 11.07 17.84
C LYS A 87 3.29 11.39 19.17
N GLU A 88 4.24 10.57 19.58
CA GLU A 88 5.11 10.78 20.73
C GLU A 88 6.55 10.93 20.26
N LEU A 89 7.24 11.97 20.71
CA LEU A 89 8.66 12.13 20.48
C LEU A 89 9.41 11.48 21.65
N LYS A 90 10.07 10.34 21.40
CA LYS A 90 10.91 9.66 22.40
C LYS A 90 12.36 9.67 21.91
N LEU A 91 13.25 10.30 22.67
CA LEU A 91 14.68 10.43 22.33
C LEU A 91 14.94 11.04 20.94
N GLY A 92 14.13 12.03 20.55
CA GLY A 92 14.21 12.66 19.22
C GLY A 92 13.69 11.80 18.07
N ILE A 93 13.18 10.59 18.35
CA ILE A 93 12.58 9.68 17.37
C ILE A 93 11.06 9.77 17.47
N GLU A 94 10.41 10.03 16.34
CA GLU A 94 8.96 10.03 16.24
C GLU A 94 8.43 8.61 16.34
N ASN A 95 7.56 8.37 17.32
CA ASN A 95 6.90 7.09 17.55
C ASN A 95 5.39 7.29 17.61
N TRP A 96 4.63 6.43 16.94
CA TRP A 96 3.16 6.44 17.00
C TRP A 96 2.69 5.36 17.98
N GLN A 97 2.00 5.78 19.05
CA GLN A 97 1.56 4.87 20.12
C GLN A 97 0.05 4.96 20.37
N GLY A 98 -0.52 3.86 20.86
CA GLY A 98 -1.95 3.72 21.14
C GLY A 98 -2.79 3.49 19.88
N GLY A 99 -4.10 3.71 20.02
CA GLY A 99 -5.07 3.59 18.93
C GLY A 99 -5.57 2.17 18.66
N GLU A 100 -6.70 2.11 17.96
CA GLU A 100 -7.38 0.88 17.57
C GLU A 100 -6.91 0.42 16.19
N LEU A 101 -6.53 -0.85 16.05
CA LEU A 101 -6.08 -1.39 14.78
C LEU A 101 -7.29 -1.60 13.86
N LYS A 102 -7.41 -0.74 12.84
CA LYS A 102 -8.28 -1.00 11.70
C LYS A 102 -7.49 -1.75 10.64
N LYS A 103 -7.93 -2.97 10.34
CA LYS A 103 -7.27 -3.87 9.40
C LYS A 103 -8.28 -4.45 8.41
N TYR A 104 -7.75 -4.94 7.31
CA TYR A 104 -8.49 -5.57 6.22
C TYR A 104 -7.82 -6.89 5.87
N THR A 105 -8.60 -7.96 5.82
CA THR A 105 -8.23 -9.16 5.08
C THR A 105 -8.25 -8.87 3.56
N PRO A 106 -7.74 -9.77 2.71
CA PRO A 106 -7.86 -9.59 1.27
C PRO A 106 -9.31 -9.43 0.79
N LEU A 107 -10.24 -10.21 1.35
CA LEU A 107 -11.67 -10.12 1.03
C LEU A 107 -12.25 -8.76 1.45
N ASP A 108 -12.00 -8.34 2.70
CA ASP A 108 -12.50 -7.04 3.19
C ASP A 108 -11.97 -5.88 2.32
N LEU A 109 -10.71 -5.97 1.88
CA LEU A 109 -10.12 -4.93 1.04
C LEU A 109 -10.70 -4.94 -0.37
N ALA A 110 -10.97 -6.10 -0.96
CA ALA A 110 -11.62 -6.20 -2.27
C ALA A 110 -13.01 -5.53 -2.25
N GLU A 111 -13.80 -5.79 -1.20
CA GLU A 111 -15.10 -5.14 -0.97
C GLU A 111 -14.94 -3.63 -0.81
N VAL A 112 -13.97 -3.18 0.00
CA VAL A 112 -13.70 -1.75 0.16
C VAL A 112 -13.32 -1.09 -1.17
N LEU A 113 -12.48 -1.72 -1.99
CA LEU A 113 -12.09 -1.15 -3.29
C LEU A 113 -13.29 -1.00 -4.23
N LYS A 114 -14.17 -2.00 -4.25
CA LYS A 114 -15.44 -1.96 -4.99
C LYS A 114 -16.37 -0.87 -4.47
N ASP A 115 -16.57 -0.78 -3.17
CA ASP A 115 -17.43 0.23 -2.52
C ASP A 115 -16.90 1.65 -2.72
N GLU A 116 -15.59 1.81 -2.79
CA GLU A 116 -14.96 3.09 -3.08
C GLU A 116 -15.01 3.44 -4.58
N GLY A 117 -15.59 2.60 -5.42
CA GLY A 117 -15.86 2.89 -6.83
C GLY A 117 -14.77 2.45 -7.80
N LEU A 118 -13.84 1.58 -7.39
CA LEU A 118 -12.86 1.01 -8.32
C LEU A 118 -13.61 0.22 -9.42
N ARG A 119 -13.27 0.48 -10.68
CA ARG A 119 -13.95 -0.13 -11.83
C ARG A 119 -13.49 -1.58 -12.00
N THR A 120 -14.39 -2.49 -12.33
CA THR A 120 -14.08 -3.93 -12.53
C THR A 120 -13.07 -4.18 -13.67
N GLY A 121 -12.96 -3.27 -14.64
CA GLY A 121 -11.93 -3.35 -15.68
C GLY A 121 -10.52 -2.91 -15.25
N PHE A 122 -10.32 -2.50 -13.99
CA PHE A 122 -9.05 -1.96 -13.50
C PHE A 122 -7.91 -2.99 -13.53
N GLN A 123 -6.68 -2.53 -13.83
CA GLN A 123 -5.59 -3.42 -14.22
C GLN A 123 -4.35 -3.41 -13.29
N ASP A 124 -3.87 -2.27 -12.80
CA ASP A 124 -2.58 -2.19 -12.08
C ASP A 124 -2.77 -1.73 -10.62
N LEU A 125 -2.97 -2.71 -9.73
CA LEU A 125 -3.06 -2.50 -8.28
C LEU A 125 -1.75 -2.92 -7.61
N ARG A 126 -1.26 -2.11 -6.66
CA ARG A 126 0.01 -2.39 -5.97
C ARG A 126 -0.16 -2.25 -4.47
N VAL A 127 -0.06 -3.34 -3.74
CA VAL A 127 -0.14 -3.36 -2.28
C VAL A 127 1.20 -2.96 -1.69
N PHE A 128 1.42 -1.65 -1.49
CA PHE A 128 2.63 -1.13 -0.84
C PHE A 128 2.53 -1.25 0.68
N ALA A 129 2.56 -2.49 1.16
CA ALA A 129 2.60 -2.86 2.57
C ALA A 129 3.71 -3.89 2.82
N CYS A 130 4.27 -3.88 4.03
CA CYS A 130 5.36 -4.78 4.44
C CYS A 130 4.96 -6.25 4.22
N GLY A 131 5.84 -7.00 3.55
CA GLY A 131 5.70 -8.43 3.30
C GLY A 131 4.42 -8.82 2.54
N SER A 132 3.81 -7.91 1.79
CA SER A 132 2.56 -8.17 1.06
C SER A 132 2.65 -9.28 0.01
N ALA A 133 3.87 -9.60 -0.48
CA ALA A 133 4.12 -10.76 -1.35
C ALA A 133 4.62 -12.01 -0.61
N ASN A 134 4.78 -11.94 0.73
CA ASN A 134 5.25 -13.08 1.52
C ASN A 134 4.04 -13.85 2.05
N VAL A 135 4.11 -15.17 1.97
CA VAL A 135 3.16 -16.07 2.65
C VAL A 135 3.48 -15.99 4.16
N PRO A 136 2.51 -15.61 5.01
CA PRO A 136 2.74 -15.54 6.45
C PRO A 136 3.21 -16.90 7.00
N PRO A 137 4.18 -16.94 7.93
CA PRO A 137 4.64 -18.18 8.56
C PRO A 137 3.63 -18.65 9.63
N LYS A 138 2.40 -18.91 9.19
CA LYS A 138 1.28 -19.35 10.02
C LYS A 138 0.69 -20.60 9.39
N GLU A 139 0.43 -21.60 10.21
CA GLU A 139 -0.21 -22.84 9.78
C GLU A 139 -1.54 -22.56 9.04
N GLY A 140 -1.74 -23.25 7.92
CA GLY A 140 -2.91 -23.08 7.05
C GLY A 140 -2.86 -21.86 6.11
N CYS A 141 -1.85 -20.99 6.20
CA CYS A 141 -1.66 -19.92 5.21
C CYS A 141 -0.87 -20.44 4.00
N THR A 142 -1.51 -20.49 2.84
CA THR A 142 -0.89 -20.98 1.58
C THR A 142 -0.63 -19.88 0.56
N SER A 143 -1.13 -18.66 0.79
CA SER A 143 -1.01 -17.53 -0.13
C SER A 143 -0.55 -16.26 0.58
N SER A 144 0.08 -15.37 -0.18
CA SER A 144 0.44 -14.03 0.29
C SER A 144 -0.77 -13.10 0.31
N PHE A 145 -0.71 -11.98 1.03
CA PHE A 145 -1.80 -11.01 1.03
C PHE A 145 -2.14 -10.51 -0.38
N ALA A 146 -1.13 -10.18 -1.19
CA ALA A 146 -1.32 -9.69 -2.55
C ALA A 146 -1.95 -10.76 -3.47
N GLN A 147 -1.57 -12.03 -3.29
CA GLN A 147 -2.18 -13.15 -4.02
C GLN A 147 -3.65 -13.31 -3.63
N GLY A 148 -3.95 -13.41 -2.34
CA GLY A 148 -5.34 -13.54 -1.88
C GLY A 148 -6.21 -12.35 -2.28
N LEU A 149 -5.63 -11.15 -2.40
CA LEU A 149 -6.36 -9.97 -2.89
C LEU A 149 -6.65 -10.06 -4.39
N ALA A 150 -5.71 -10.58 -5.18
CA ALA A 150 -5.95 -10.82 -6.60
C ALA A 150 -7.09 -11.82 -6.82
N GLU A 151 -7.09 -12.91 -6.05
CA GLU A 151 -8.13 -13.93 -6.07
C GLU A 151 -9.50 -13.33 -5.67
N ALA A 152 -9.58 -12.65 -4.52
CA ALA A 152 -10.82 -12.00 -4.07
C ALA A 152 -11.36 -10.94 -5.05
N LEU A 153 -10.47 -10.17 -5.69
CA LEU A 153 -10.88 -9.22 -6.73
C LEU A 153 -11.41 -9.92 -7.99
N ARG A 154 -10.80 -11.03 -8.41
CA ARG A 154 -11.31 -11.82 -9.55
C ARG A 154 -12.69 -12.40 -9.25
N GLU A 155 -12.92 -12.89 -8.05
CA GLU A 155 -14.25 -13.34 -7.60
C GLU A 155 -15.28 -12.20 -7.62
N CYS A 156 -14.84 -10.95 -7.40
CA CYS A 156 -15.65 -9.74 -7.54
C CYS A 156 -15.83 -9.25 -8.99
N GLY A 157 -15.32 -9.98 -10.00
CA GLY A 157 -15.45 -9.67 -11.42
C GLY A 157 -14.32 -8.84 -12.02
N TYR A 158 -13.20 -8.64 -11.30
CA TYR A 158 -12.03 -7.91 -11.80
C TYR A 158 -11.10 -8.80 -12.65
N ASN A 159 -11.58 -9.25 -13.81
CA ASN A 159 -10.92 -10.29 -14.61
C ASN A 159 -9.55 -9.88 -15.18
N SER A 160 -9.27 -8.58 -15.33
CA SER A 160 -8.02 -8.06 -15.89
C SER A 160 -7.02 -7.57 -14.84
N ILE A 161 -7.32 -7.77 -13.55
CA ILE A 161 -6.51 -7.24 -12.45
C ILE A 161 -5.16 -7.94 -12.35
N LYS A 162 -4.12 -7.13 -12.16
CA LYS A 162 -2.80 -7.54 -11.70
C LYS A 162 -2.57 -6.91 -10.34
N VAL A 163 -2.25 -7.74 -9.35
CA VAL A 163 -1.94 -7.26 -7.99
C VAL A 163 -0.47 -7.44 -7.70
N THR A 164 0.24 -6.34 -7.46
CA THR A 164 1.65 -6.36 -7.10
C THR A 164 1.82 -6.33 -5.58
N GLY A 165 2.56 -7.27 -5.00
CA GLY A 165 3.04 -7.25 -3.61
C GLY A 165 4.56 -7.07 -3.50
N TYR A 166 5.08 -6.90 -2.28
CA TYR A 166 6.51 -6.71 -1.99
C TYR A 166 7.04 -7.69 -0.93
N GLN A 167 8.28 -8.18 -1.12
CA GLN A 167 8.84 -9.31 -0.37
C GLN A 167 9.52 -8.97 0.98
N GLY A 168 9.33 -7.76 1.51
CA GLY A 168 10.00 -7.33 2.76
C GLY A 168 9.39 -6.08 3.35
N MET A 169 10.09 -5.43 4.28
CA MET A 169 9.58 -4.18 4.88
C MET A 169 9.73 -3.04 3.90
N VAL A 170 8.63 -2.40 3.53
CA VAL A 170 8.65 -1.30 2.56
C VAL A 170 9.12 0.00 3.21
N LYS A 171 9.77 0.87 2.43
CA LYS A 171 10.15 2.23 2.82
C LYS A 171 9.67 3.22 1.76
N THR A 172 8.87 4.19 2.16
CA THR A 172 8.33 5.26 1.29
C THR A 172 9.38 6.29 0.88
N SER A 173 10.38 6.50 1.73
CA SER A 173 11.43 7.47 1.48
C SER A 173 12.24 7.12 0.23
N TYR A 174 12.70 8.15 -0.48
CA TYR A 174 13.54 8.00 -1.65
C TYR A 174 15.01 8.21 -1.27
N ALA A 175 15.84 7.19 -1.49
CA ALA A 175 17.29 7.29 -1.30
C ALA A 175 18.01 6.43 -2.33
N HIS A 176 19.33 6.59 -2.47
CA HIS A 176 20.15 5.63 -3.19
C HIS A 176 20.11 4.30 -2.44
N ARG A 177 19.79 3.22 -3.15
CA ARG A 177 19.57 1.89 -2.57
C ARG A 177 20.69 0.96 -3.03
N THR A 178 21.01 -0.07 -2.25
CA THR A 178 21.94 -1.10 -2.74
C THR A 178 21.31 -1.81 -3.93
N ILE A 179 22.09 -2.08 -4.98
CA ILE A 179 21.52 -2.65 -6.22
C ILE A 179 21.22 -4.15 -6.11
N ALA A 180 21.92 -4.85 -5.21
CA ALA A 180 21.76 -6.28 -4.97
C ALA A 180 22.15 -6.65 -3.52
N PRO A 181 21.62 -7.78 -2.98
CA PRO A 181 22.10 -8.38 -1.74
C PRO A 181 23.63 -8.46 -1.70
N MET A 182 24.23 -8.04 -0.60
CA MET A 182 25.68 -8.04 -0.35
C MET A 182 26.51 -7.14 -1.28
N SER A 183 25.88 -6.30 -2.12
CA SER A 183 26.59 -5.33 -2.96
C SER A 183 26.97 -4.07 -2.18
N SER A 184 28.16 -3.53 -2.45
CA SER A 184 28.58 -2.18 -2.04
C SER A 184 28.14 -1.08 -3.02
N GLN A 185 27.56 -1.46 -4.17
CA GLN A 185 27.13 -0.52 -5.19
C GLN A 185 25.72 0.00 -4.91
N PHE A 186 25.55 1.30 -5.12
CA PHE A 186 24.29 2.00 -4.97
C PHE A 186 23.67 2.35 -6.32
N SER A 187 22.34 2.43 -6.34
CA SER A 187 21.60 2.88 -7.52
C SER A 187 21.96 4.32 -7.88
N ALA A 188 22.15 4.60 -9.18
CA ALA A 188 22.41 5.95 -9.67
C ALA A 188 21.29 6.93 -9.29
N ASP A 189 20.04 6.45 -9.32
CA ASP A 189 18.87 7.21 -8.91
C ASP A 189 18.43 6.91 -7.48
N LYS A 190 17.62 7.80 -6.90
CA LYS A 190 16.89 7.53 -5.66
C LYS A 190 15.66 6.66 -5.91
N HIS A 191 15.38 5.71 -5.02
CA HIS A 191 14.21 4.83 -5.07
C HIS A 191 13.59 4.65 -3.69
N LYS A 192 12.29 4.32 -3.68
CA LYS A 192 11.66 3.64 -2.54
C LYS A 192 12.37 2.34 -2.23
N GLY A 193 12.31 1.93 -0.98
CA GLY A 193 13.03 0.77 -0.49
C GLY A 193 12.16 -0.44 -0.19
N VAL A 194 12.77 -1.61 -0.26
CA VAL A 194 12.34 -2.82 0.47
C VAL A 194 13.54 -3.31 1.27
N VAL A 195 13.36 -3.47 2.58
CA VAL A 195 14.37 -4.02 3.49
C VAL A 195 14.33 -5.54 3.40
N ILE A 196 15.48 -6.14 3.08
CA ILE A 196 15.72 -7.59 3.04
C ILE A 196 17.01 -7.86 3.82
N GLY A 197 16.92 -8.57 4.94
CA GLY A 197 18.04 -8.71 5.88
C GLY A 197 18.57 -7.34 6.32
N ASN A 198 19.87 -7.12 6.16
CA ASN A 198 20.55 -5.87 6.56
C ASN A 198 20.65 -4.84 5.42
N GLN A 199 19.89 -5.01 4.33
CA GLN A 199 20.00 -4.16 3.15
C GLN A 199 18.67 -3.57 2.72
N ILE A 200 18.73 -2.44 2.02
CA ILE A 200 17.57 -1.77 1.45
C ILE A 200 17.75 -1.68 -0.07
N LEU A 201 16.93 -2.46 -0.78
CA LEU A 201 16.95 -2.57 -2.24
C LEU A 201 15.86 -1.69 -2.85
N PRO A 202 15.95 -1.29 -4.14
CA PRO A 202 14.86 -0.60 -4.81
C PRO A 202 13.56 -1.44 -4.75
N ALA A 203 12.44 -0.82 -4.37
CA ALA A 203 11.18 -1.56 -4.23
C ALA A 203 10.73 -2.25 -5.54
N SER A 204 11.13 -1.72 -6.70
CA SER A 204 10.85 -2.31 -8.00
C SER A 204 11.53 -3.66 -8.26
N THR A 205 12.59 -4.01 -7.52
CA THR A 205 13.34 -5.27 -7.70
C THR A 205 12.87 -6.38 -6.76
N LYS A 206 12.08 -6.06 -5.74
CA LYS A 206 11.54 -7.00 -4.74
C LYS A 206 10.01 -7.01 -4.71
N ARG A 207 9.43 -7.04 -5.92
CA ARG A 207 7.99 -7.10 -6.14
C ARG A 207 7.60 -8.41 -6.84
N VAL A 208 6.41 -8.90 -6.54
CA VAL A 208 5.79 -10.06 -7.21
C VAL A 208 4.43 -9.63 -7.73
N VAL A 209 4.08 -10.06 -8.94
CA VAL A 209 2.80 -9.75 -9.58
C VAL A 209 1.96 -11.02 -9.62
N PHE A 210 0.72 -10.92 -9.17
CA PHE A 210 -0.27 -11.98 -9.13
C PHE A 210 -1.45 -11.68 -10.06
#